data_AF-M4RGU5-F1
#
_entry.id   AF-M4RGU5-F1
#
_cell.length_a   1.000
_cell.length_b   1.000
_cell.length_c   1.000
_cell.angle_alpha   90.00
_cell.angle_beta   90.00
_cell.angle_gamma   90.00
#
_symmetry.space_group_name_H-M   'P 1'
#
loop_
_entity.id
_entity.type
_entity.pdbx_description
1 polymer ?
#
loop_
_entity_poly.entity_id
_entity_poly.type
_entity_poly.pdbx_seq_one_letter_code
_entity_poly.pdbx_strand_id
1 'polypeptide(L)' 'MAHQASVTYLANEAVLITNGDKKVLFDPFFHKAFGIYQLVPEDTQQAIFTGTPPFDNLTAIFISHAHGDHFAADDVLKYL' A
#
# COMPACT_ATOMS: atom_id res chain seq x y z
N MET A 1 -15.20 -5.19 23.18
CA MET A 1 -13.76 -4.96 22.95
C MET A 1 -13.65 -3.69 22.12
N ALA A 2 -12.84 -2.71 22.51
CA ALA A 2 -12.62 -1.54 21.64
C ALA A 2 -11.87 -2.01 20.38
N HIS A 3 -12.46 -1.82 19.19
CA HIS A 3 -11.75 -2.01 17.93
C HIS A 3 -10.69 -0.91 17.81
N GLN A 4 -9.45 -1.21 18.17
CA GLN A 4 -8.34 -0.29 17.98
C GLN A 4 -7.85 -0.41 16.54
N ALA A 5 -8.20 0.58 15.73
CA ALA A 5 -7.63 0.73 14.40
C ALA A 5 -6.23 1.34 14.49
N SER A 6 -5.33 0.90 13.62
CA SER A 6 -4.03 1.54 13.40
C SER A 6 -3.86 1.88 11.92
N VAL A 7 -3.05 2.92 11.67
CA VAL A 7 -2.68 3.34 10.33
C VAL A 7 -1.17 3.45 10.29
N THR A 8 -0.55 2.84 9.27
CA THR A 8 0.88 2.96 8.99
C THR A 8 1.04 3.71 7.67
N TYR A 9 1.66 4.88 7.73
CA TYR A 9 2.06 5.64 6.55
C TYR A 9 3.27 4.99 5.89
N LEU A 10 3.21 4.78 4.57
CA LEU A 10 4.29 4.17 3.80
C LEU A 10 5.01 5.23 2.95
N ALA A 11 4.25 5.97 2.14
CA ALA A 11 4.71 7.12 1.34
C ALA A 11 3.53 7.73 0.56
N ASN A 12 3.55 9.04 0.31
CA ASN A 12 2.51 9.76 -0.44
C ASN A 12 1.10 9.42 0.06
N GLU A 13 0.31 8.70 -0.72
CA GLU A 13 -1.06 8.29 -0.40
C GLU A 13 -1.14 6.81 0.03
N ALA A 14 0.01 6.11 0.04
CA ALA A 14 0.09 4.74 0.52
C ALA A 14 0.02 4.67 2.04
N VAL A 15 -1.06 4.07 2.52
CA VAL A 15 -1.28 3.75 3.93
C VAL A 15 -1.78 2.33 4.10
N LEU A 16 -1.26 1.63 5.12
CA LEU A 16 -1.82 0.38 5.60
C LEU A 16 -2.77 0.69 6.75
N ILE A 17 -4.04 0.33 6.60
CA ILE A 17 -5.07 0.44 7.63
C ILE A 17 -5.34 -0.95 8.20
N THR A 18 -5.23 -1.08 9.51
CA THR A 18 -5.42 -2.33 10.25
C THR A 18 -6.53 -2.19 11.28
N ASN A 19 -7.51 -3.10 11.27
CA ASN A 19 -8.53 -3.19 12.31
C ASN A 19 -8.93 -4.65 12.54
N GLY A 20 -8.48 -5.23 13.65
CA GLY A 20 -8.67 -6.66 13.92
C GLY A 20 -7.94 -7.53 12.89
N ASP A 21 -8.66 -8.44 12.25
CA ASP A 21 -8.16 -9.30 11.17
C ASP A 21 -8.19 -8.61 9.79
N LYS A 22 -8.68 -7.37 9.70
CA LYS A 22 -8.79 -6.64 8.44
C LYS A 22 -7.58 -5.76 8.20
N LYS A 23 -7.03 -5.86 6.99
CA LYS A 23 -5.89 -5.06 6.50
C LYS A 23 -6.21 -4.49 5.13
N VAL A 24 -6.32 -3.17 4.99
CA VAL A 24 -6.55 -2.51 3.71
C VAL A 24 -5.36 -1.64 3.37
N LEU A 25 -4.78 -1.86 2.20
CA LEU A 25 -3.61 -1.14 1.72
C LEU A 25 -4.03 -0.19 0.59
N PHE A 26 -3.90 1.11 0.82
CA PHE A 26 -4.25 2.15 -0.15
C PHE A 26 -3.06 2.44 -1.06
N ASP A 27 -3.33 2.62 -2.36
CA ASP A 27 -2.41 3.11 -3.39
C ASP A 27 -0.95 2.62 -3.26
N PRO A 28 -0.68 1.30 -3.12
CA PRO A 28 0.67 0.83 -2.76
C PRO A 28 1.70 0.84 -3.89
N PHE A 29 1.25 0.94 -5.15
CA PHE A 29 2.09 0.78 -6.32
C PHE A 29 2.02 2.02 -7.20
N PHE A 30 3.10 2.81 -7.21
CA PHE A 30 3.25 3.99 -8.03
C PHE A 30 4.73 4.35 -8.23
N HIS A 31 5.01 5.08 -9.30
CA HIS A 31 6.39 5.38 -9.71
C HIS A 31 6.64 6.88 -9.95
N LYS A 32 5.61 7.71 -9.85
CA LYS A 32 5.74 9.17 -10.00
C LYS A 32 5.70 9.83 -8.64
N ALA A 33 6.71 10.67 -8.39
CA ALA A 33 6.83 11.47 -7.16
C ALA A 33 6.74 12.99 -7.43
N PHE A 34 6.71 13.40 -8.70
CA PHE A 34 6.66 14.81 -9.13
C PHE A 34 7.70 15.74 -8.48
N GLY A 35 8.79 15.18 -7.93
CA GLY A 35 9.85 15.91 -7.24
C GLY A 35 9.49 16.38 -5.82
N ILE A 36 8.28 16.11 -5.32
CA ILE A 36 7.81 16.57 -4.00
C ILE A 36 7.29 15.44 -3.11
N TYR A 37 6.83 14.34 -3.69
CA TYR A 37 6.28 13.21 -2.95
C TYR A 37 7.33 12.14 -2.69
N GLN A 38 7.11 11.37 -1.64
CA GLN A 38 7.93 10.21 -1.32
C GLN A 38 7.46 9.01 -2.15
N LEU A 39 8.39 8.21 -2.67
CA LEU A 39 8.07 6.88 -3.20
C LEU A 39 8.06 5.87 -2.06
N VAL A 40 7.22 4.83 -2.16
CA VAL A 40 7.26 3.71 -1.22
C VAL A 40 8.68 3.11 -1.23
N PRO A 41 9.33 2.93 -0.08
CA PRO A 41 10.66 2.33 0.00
C PRO A 41 10.72 0.95 -0.68
N GLU A 42 11.84 0.61 -1.33
CA GLU A 42 11.98 -0.63 -2.11
C GLU A 42 11.81 -1.89 -1.25
N ASP A 43 12.33 -1.88 -0.03
CA ASP A 43 12.16 -2.96 0.94
C ASP A 43 10.69 -3.17 1.34
N THR A 44 9.95 -2.06 1.47
CA THR A 44 8.51 -2.06 1.75
C THR A 44 7.72 -2.58 0.55
N GLN A 45 8.05 -2.17 -0.67
CA GLN A 45 7.44 -2.71 -1.89
C GLN A 45 7.66 -4.22 -2.00
N GLN A 46 8.91 -4.67 -1.76
CA GLN A 46 9.23 -6.08 -1.78
C GLN A 46 8.46 -6.87 -0.72
N ALA A 47 8.32 -6.32 0.49
CA ALA A 47 7.52 -6.91 1.55
C ALA A 47 6.03 -7.03 1.18
N ILE A 48 5.48 -6.05 0.45
CA ILE A 48 4.12 -6.13 -0.11
C ILE A 48 4.04 -7.27 -1.13
N PHE A 49 4.94 -7.33 -2.11
CA PHE A 49 4.95 -8.38 -3.14
C PHE A 49 5.11 -9.79 -2.59
N THR A 50 5.91 -9.96 -1.52
CA THR A 50 6.14 -11.29 -0.92
C THR A 50 5.18 -11.63 0.20
N GLY A 51 4.25 -10.72 0.55
CA GLY A 51 3.34 -10.90 1.67
C GLY A 51 4.08 -11.05 3.02
N THR A 52 5.18 -10.31 3.21
CA THR A 52 5.92 -10.30 4.47
C THR A 52 5.18 -9.43 5.49
N PRO A 53 5.02 -9.85 6.77
CA PRO A 53 4.39 -9.02 7.79
C PRO A 53 5.00 -7.61 7.88
N PRO A 54 4.19 -6.54 7.99
CA PRO A 54 2.73 -6.55 8.24
C PRO A 54 1.84 -6.67 6.98
N PHE A 55 2.42 -6.82 5.79
CA PHE A 55 1.71 -6.87 4.49
C PHE A 55 1.21 -8.27 4.10
N ASP A 56 1.31 -9.23 5.01
CA ASP A 56 0.68 -10.55 4.89
C ASP A 56 -0.85 -10.45 5.06
N ASN A 57 -1.61 -11.33 4.43
CA ASN A 57 -3.07 -11.46 4.62
C ASN A 57 -3.85 -10.14 4.41
N LEU A 58 -3.49 -9.36 3.39
CA LEU A 58 -4.26 -8.17 3.02
C LEU A 58 -5.70 -8.56 2.69
N THR A 59 -6.66 -7.84 3.27
CA THR A 59 -8.08 -7.98 2.95
C THR A 59 -8.42 -7.37 1.60
N ALA A 60 -7.82 -6.21 1.31
CA ALA A 60 -7.98 -5.52 0.04
C ALA A 60 -6.79 -4.61 -0.24
N ILE A 61 -6.47 -4.44 -1.52
CA ILE A 61 -5.78 -3.26 -2.01
C ILE A 61 -6.84 -2.32 -2.57
N PHE A 62 -6.77 -1.05 -2.17
CA PHE A 62 -7.65 0.00 -2.67
C PHE A 62 -6.86 0.95 -3.54
N ILE A 63 -7.26 1.08 -4.81
CA ILE A 63 -6.72 2.07 -5.73
C ILE A 63 -7.73 3.21 -5.83
N SER A 64 -7.34 4.41 -5.42
CA SER A 64 -8.23 5.58 -5.38
C SER A 64 -8.60 6.07 -6.78
N HIS A 65 -7.62 6.17 -7.68
CA HIS A 65 -7.78 6.55 -9.08
C HIS A 65 -6.50 6.28 -9.89
N ALA A 66 -6.56 6.42 -11.22
CA ALA A 66 -5.48 6.06 -12.15
C ALA A 66 -4.55 7.25 -12.49
N HIS A 67 -3.88 7.82 -11.49
CA HIS A 67 -2.76 8.75 -11.69
C HIS A 67 -1.42 8.09 -11.32
N GLY A 68 -0.32 8.60 -11.89
CA GLY A 68 0.99 7.95 -11.81
C GLY A 68 1.66 7.91 -10.44
N ASP A 69 1.14 8.67 -9.48
CA ASP A 69 1.51 8.73 -8.06
C ASP A 69 0.55 7.95 -7.14
N HIS A 70 -0.44 7.27 -7.73
CA HIS A 70 -1.40 6.40 -7.05
C HIS A 70 -1.46 4.98 -7.62
N PHE A 71 -1.10 4.82 -8.90
CA PHE A 71 -1.34 3.59 -9.65
C PHE A 71 -0.26 3.28 -10.69
N ALA A 72 0.19 2.03 -10.68
CA ALA A 72 1.04 1.40 -11.68
C ALA A 72 0.43 0.05 -12.09
N ALA A 73 -0.04 -0.06 -13.34
CA ALA A 73 -0.78 -1.22 -13.82
C ALA A 73 0.06 -2.51 -13.88
N ASP A 74 1.33 -2.38 -14.21
CA ASP A 74 2.32 -3.45 -14.25
C ASP A 74 2.58 -4.04 -12.86
N ASP A 75 2.77 -3.21 -11.85
CA ASP A 75 2.98 -3.67 -10.48
C ASP A 75 1.71 -4.22 -9.83
N VAL A 76 0.54 -3.63 -10.12
CA VAL A 76 -0.75 -4.22 -9.72
C VAL A 76 -0.92 -5.60 -10.36
N LEU A 77 -0.61 -5.76 -11.65
CA LEU A 77 -0.65 -7.06 -12.32
C LEU A 77 0.34 -8.07 -11.72
N LYS A 78 1.55 -7.62 -11.36
CA LYS A 78 2.58 -8.46 -10.73
C LYS A 78 2.18 -8.94 -9.33
N TYR A 79 1.38 -8.15 -8.61
CA TYR A 79 0.91 -8.49 -7.27
C TYR A 79 -0.21 -9.54 -7.28
N LEU A 80 -1.06 -9.55 -8.31
CA LEU A 80 -2.16 -10.51 -8.49
C LEU A 80 -1.65 -11.91 -8.91
#